data_AF-A0A528IMZ1-F1
#
_entry.id   AF-A0A528IMZ1-F1
#
_cell.length_a   1.000
_cell.length_b   1.000
_cell.length_c   1.000
_cell.angle_alpha   90.00
_cell.angle_beta   90.00
_cell.angle_gamma   90.00
#
_symmetry.space_group_name_H-M   'P 1'
#
loop_
_entity.id
_entity.type
_entity.pdbx_description
1 polymer ?
#
loop_
_entity_poly.entity_id
_entity_poly.type
_entity_poly.pdbx_seq_one_letter_code
_entity_poly.pdbx_strand_id
1 'polypeptide(L)' 'GFKVREKMPIGAKVTLRKERMYEFLDRLVNIALPRVRDFRGLNPKSFDGRGNYAMGIKEHIVFPEINYDKVDQIWG' A
#
# COMPACT_ATOMS: atom_id res chain seq x y z
N GLY A 1 -25.77 -2.63 -8.30
CA GLY A 1 -25.45 -2.17 -6.94
C GLY A 1 -24.39 -3.06 -6.33
N PHE A 2 -23.61 -2.54 -5.38
CA PHE A 2 -22.66 -3.35 -4.61
C PHE A 2 -23.46 -4.28 -3.71
N LYS A 3 -23.23 -5.61 -3.79
CA LYS A 3 -24.00 -6.65 -3.08
C LYS A 3 -23.65 -6.70 -1.58
N VAL A 4 -23.66 -5.56 -0.90
CA VAL A 4 -23.25 -5.41 0.51
C VAL A 4 -24.47 -5.33 1.43
N ARG A 5 -24.31 -5.87 2.64
CA ARG A 5 -25.29 -5.80 3.73
C ARG A 5 -24.63 -5.20 4.97
N GLU A 6 -25.43 -4.68 5.88
CA GLU A 6 -24.94 -4.15 7.14
C GLU A 6 -24.11 -5.21 7.90
N LYS A 7 -23.01 -4.78 8.52
CA LYS A 7 -22.04 -5.63 9.24
C LYS A 7 -21.27 -6.66 8.38
N MET A 8 -21.36 -6.64 7.05
CA MET A 8 -20.44 -7.43 6.22
C MET A 8 -19.04 -6.82 6.24
N PRO A 9 -17.98 -7.59 6.56
CA PRO A 9 -16.60 -7.12 6.46
C PRO A 9 -16.20 -6.98 4.99
N ILE A 10 -15.81 -5.77 4.56
CA ILE A 10 -15.49 -5.45 3.16
C ILE A 10 -13.98 -5.20 2.96
N GLY A 11 -13.24 -4.89 4.03
CA GLY A 11 -11.82 -4.64 3.94
C GLY A 11 -11.15 -4.54 5.30
N ALA A 12 -9.83 -4.44 5.27
CA ALA A 12 -8.99 -4.24 6.44
C ALA A 12 -8.26 -2.90 6.34
N LYS A 13 -8.02 -2.25 7.48
CA LYS A 13 -7.16 -1.08 7.56
C LYS A 13 -6.28 -1.17 8.79
N VAL A 14 -5.06 -0.66 8.69
CA VAL A 14 -4.13 -0.53 9.79
C VAL A 14 -3.67 0.92 9.88
N THR A 15 -3.53 1.43 11.10
CA THR A 15 -2.95 2.76 11.35
C THR A 15 -1.62 2.58 12.07
N LEU A 16 -0.53 2.87 11.37
CA LEU A 16 0.81 2.87 11.93
C LEU A 16 1.11 4.24 12.55
N ARG A 17 1.77 4.26 13.71
CA ARG A 17 2.18 5.48 14.42
C ARG A 17 3.56 5.28 15.05
N LYS A 18 4.28 6.38 15.29
CA LYS A 18 5.61 6.41 15.93
C LYS A 18 6.61 5.54 15.18
N GLU A 19 7.42 4.75 15.89
CA GLU A 19 8.49 3.90 15.35
C GLU A 19 8.04 3.00 14.20
N ARG A 20 6.92 2.28 14.36
CA ARG A 20 6.38 1.40 13.31
C ARG A 20 6.05 2.13 12.01
N MET A 21 5.65 3.39 12.09
CA MET A 21 5.37 4.21 10.90
C MET A 21 6.67 4.56 10.16
N TYR A 22 7.71 4.96 10.91
CA TYR A 22 8.99 5.31 10.32
C TYR A 22 9.71 4.10 9.72
N GLU A 23 9.69 2.96 10.41
CA GLU A 23 10.23 1.71 9.87
C GLU A 23 9.51 1.28 8.58
N PHE A 24 8.17 1.36 8.57
CA PHE A 24 7.40 1.06 7.36
C PHE A 24 7.71 2.04 6.22
N LEU A 25 7.83 3.33 6.52
CA LEU A 25 8.16 4.34 5.51
C LEU A 25 9.55 4.11 4.91
N ASP A 26 10.54 3.77 5.74
CA ASP A 26 11.89 3.44 5.29
C ASP A 26 11.88 2.23 4.34
N ARG A 27 11.20 1.14 4.75
CA ARG A 27 11.03 -0.04 3.87
C ARG A 27 10.26 0.29 2.60
N LEU A 28 9.22 1.13 2.68
CA LEU A 28 8.45 1.55 1.52
C LEU A 28 9.35 2.26 0.51
N VAL A 29 10.12 3.27 0.95
CA VAL A 29 10.93 4.11 0.08
C VAL A 29 12.16 3.37 -0.45
N ASN A 30 12.89 2.66 0.42
CA ASN A 30 14.18 2.07 0.06
C ASN A 30 14.07 0.65 -0.52
N ILE A 31 12.99 -0.08 -0.23
CA ILE A 31 12.84 -1.48 -0.64
C ILE A 31 11.68 -1.65 -1.62
N ALA A 32 10.48 -1.20 -1.26
CA ALA A 32 9.28 -1.50 -2.04
C ALA A 32 9.19 -0.67 -3.33
N LEU A 33 9.36 0.66 -3.28
CA LEU A 33 9.24 1.54 -4.46
C LEU A 33 10.19 1.16 -5.61
N PRO A 34 11.48 0.83 -5.38
CA PRO A 34 12.38 0.39 -6.45
C PRO A 34 11.98 -0.94 -7.09
N ARG A 35 11.22 -1.78 -6.38
CA ARG A 35 10.73 -3.09 -6.85
C ARG A 35 9.40 -2.99 -7.58
N VAL A 36 8.71 -1.85 -7.52
CA VAL A 36 7.49 -1.62 -8.28
C VAL A 36 7.81 -1.65 -9.77
N ARG A 37 7.15 -2.54 -10.53
CA ARG A 37 7.31 -2.60 -11.97
C ARG A 37 6.89 -1.26 -12.61
N ASP A 38 7.69 -0.78 -13.55
CA ASP A 38 7.47 0.48 -14.27
C ASP A 38 7.37 1.71 -13.35
N PHE A 39 8.12 1.74 -12.25
CA PHE A 39 8.14 2.90 -11.35
C PHE A 39 8.70 4.14 -12.05
N ARG A 40 7.86 5.16 -12.22
CA ARG A 40 8.21 6.47 -12.82
C ARG A 40 8.33 7.60 -11.80
N GLY A 41 8.46 7.25 -10.52
CA GLY A 41 8.39 8.20 -9.42
C GLY A 41 6.98 8.37 -8.88
N LEU A 42 6.90 9.08 -7.75
CA LEU A 42 5.66 9.42 -7.08
C LEU A 42 4.99 10.63 -7.75
N ASN A 43 3.67 10.59 -7.90
CA ASN A 43 2.93 11.70 -8.49
C ASN A 43 2.85 12.88 -7.50
N PRO A 44 3.42 14.06 -7.81
CA PRO A 44 3.36 15.23 -6.93
C PRO A 44 1.96 15.86 -6.84
N LYS A 45 1.02 15.45 -7.71
CA LYS A 45 -0.38 15.92 -7.63
C LYS A 45 -1.24 15.12 -6.65
N SER A 46 -0.71 14.05 -6.05
CA SER A 46 -1.46 13.21 -5.10
C SER A 46 -1.53 13.78 -3.67
N PHE A 47 -1.15 15.04 -3.48
CA PHE A 47 -1.38 15.75 -2.23
C PHE A 47 -2.79 16.34 -2.20
N ASP A 48 -3.44 16.27 -1.04
CA ASP A 48 -4.80 16.78 -0.82
C ASP A 48 -4.87 18.30 -0.58
N GLY A 49 -3.76 19.03 -0.79
CA GLY A 49 -3.64 20.47 -0.52
C GLY A 49 -3.53 20.83 0.97
N ARG A 50 -3.64 19.87 1.89
CA ARG A 50 -3.47 20.04 3.34
C ARG A 50 -2.20 19.38 3.87
N GLY A 51 -1.36 18.89 2.97
CA GLY A 51 -0.10 18.22 3.29
C GLY A 51 -0.23 16.70 3.50
N ASN A 52 -1.40 16.10 3.27
CA ASN A 52 -1.53 14.64 3.29
C ASN A 52 -1.26 14.09 1.90
N TYR A 53 -0.52 12.98 1.84
CA TYR A 53 -0.20 12.26 0.62
C TYR A 53 -0.93 10.94 0.55
N ALA A 54 -1.50 10.62 -0.60
CA ALA A 54 -2.11 9.32 -0.87
C ALA A 54 -1.50 8.68 -2.11
N MET A 55 -1.12 7.41 -2.01
CA MET A 55 -0.70 6.60 -3.15
C MET A 55 -1.34 5.23 -3.11
N GLY A 56 -1.62 4.68 -4.30
CA GLY A 56 -2.06 3.30 -4.46
C GLY A 56 -0.89 2.41 -4.84
N ILE A 57 -0.86 1.18 -4.32
CA ILE A 57 0.11 0.15 -4.68
C ILE A 57 -0.68 -0.97 -5.35
N LYS A 58 -0.46 -1.19 -6.65
CA LYS A 58 -1.22 -2.19 -7.41
C LYS A 58 -0.91 -3.63 -7.04
N GLU A 59 0.31 -3.88 -6.56
CA GLU A 59 0.80 -5.22 -6.28
C GLU A 59 1.52 -5.21 -4.92
N HIS A 60 0.98 -5.96 -3.96
CA HIS A 60 1.57 -6.05 -2.62
C HIS A 60 2.89 -6.83 -2.58
N ILE A 61 3.21 -7.62 -3.62
CA ILE A 61 4.44 -8.45 -3.73
C ILE A 61 5.75 -7.66 -3.77
N VAL A 62 5.68 -6.32 -3.77
CA VAL A 62 6.85 -5.43 -3.71
C VAL A 62 7.60 -5.53 -2.38
N PHE A 63 6.95 -6.03 -1.32
CA PHE A 63 7.56 -6.26 -0.02
C PHE A 63 8.27 -7.63 0.01
N PRO A 64 9.58 -7.70 0.33
CA PRO A 64 10.33 -8.98 0.40
C PRO A 64 9.76 -9.98 1.42
N GLU A 65 9.06 -9.49 2.43
CA GLU A 65 8.44 -10.32 3.46
C GLU A 65 7.28 -11.16 2.92
N ILE A 66 6.75 -10.81 1.74
CA ILE A 66 5.66 -11.53 1.10
C ILE A 66 6.22 -12.62 0.21
N ASN A 67 5.90 -13.86 0.55
CA ASN A 67 6.27 -15.01 -0.26
C ASN A 67 5.30 -15.14 -1.44
N TYR A 68 5.79 -14.89 -2.65
CA TYR A 68 5.03 -14.99 -3.90
C TYR A 68 4.35 -16.36 -4.07
N ASP A 69 5.01 -17.45 -3.68
CA ASP A 69 4.50 -18.82 -3.85
C ASP A 69 3.30 -19.14 -2.95
N LYS A 70 3.04 -18.30 -1.95
CA LYS A 70 1.88 -18.43 -1.05
C LYS A 70 0.75 -17.45 -1.38
N VAL A 71 0.91 -16.62 -2.41
CA VAL A 71 -0.07 -15.61 -2.80
C VAL A 71 -0.91 -16.15 -3.95
N ASP A 72 -2.13 -16.61 -3.65
CA ASP A 72 -3.06 -17.14 -4.67
C ASP A 72 -3.64 -16.05 -5.59
N GLN A 73 -3.69 -14.79 -5.13
CA GLN A 73 -4.24 -13.67 -5.88
C GLN A 73 -3.48 -12.37 -5.60
N ILE A 74 -3.34 -11.51 -6.61
CA ILE A 74 -2.76 -10.17 -6.46
C ILE A 74 -3.86 -9.21 -5.96
N TRP A 75 -3.63 -8.62 -4.79
CA TRP A 75 -4.49 -7.59 -4.18
C TRP A 75 -3.79 -6.23 -4.34
N GLY A 76 -4.57 -5.17 -4.61
CA GLY A 76 -4.09 -3.80 -4.81
C GLY A 76 -5.08 -2.74 -4.32
#